data_AF-A0A7K3L476-F1
#
_entry.id   AF-A0A7K3L476-F1
#
_cell.length_a   1.000
_cell.length_b   1.000
_cell.length_c   1.000
_cell.angle_alpha   90.00
_cell.angle_beta   90.00
_cell.angle_gamma   90.00
#
_symmetry.space_group_name_H-M   'P 1'
#
loop_
_entity.id
_entity.type
_entity.pdbx_description
1 polymer ?
#
loop_
_entity_poly.entity_id
_entity_poly.type
_entity_poly.pdbx_seq_one_letter_code
_entity_poly.pdbx_strand_id
1 'polypeptide(L)'
;MVVNAVGNILGMVLAFLGGAWVPLSLMPEVVATLARFTPVYWYTDALDRCAYLTDPTAEALGAVLGDIGLVALFAAVVFVAALAAGRLRVQSAAAGGNAAAALPTT
;
A
#
# COMPACT_ATOMS: atom_id res chain seq x y z
N MET A 1 -19.27 -7.31 2.11
CA MET A 1 -18.57 -8.58 2.36
C MET A 1 -17.36 -8.77 1.45
N VAL A 2 -17.50 -8.64 0.12
CA VAL A 2 -16.41 -8.88 -0.86
C VAL A 2 -15.16 -8.02 -0.63
N VAL A 3 -15.31 -6.71 -0.38
CA VAL A 3 -14.16 -5.80 -0.13
C VAL A 3 -13.33 -6.22 1.08
N ASN A 4 -13.98 -6.70 2.14
CA ASN A 4 -13.29 -7.17 3.36
C ASN A 4 -12.51 -8.46 3.09
N ALA A 5 -13.11 -9.41 2.36
CA ALA A 5 -12.45 -10.67 2.01
C ALA A 5 -11.23 -10.43 1.10
N VAL A 6 -11.38 -9.59 0.08
CA VAL A 6 -10.28 -9.21 -0.82
C VAL A 6 -9.19 -8.48 -0.04
N GLY A 7 -9.54 -7.53 0.83
CA GLY A 7 -8.56 -6.82 1.65
C GLY A 7 -7.75 -7.74 2.57
N ASN A 8 -8.39 -8.72 3.22
CA ASN A 8 -7.70 -9.68 4.07
C ASN A 8 -6.76 -10.60 3.26
N ILE A 9 -7.20 -11.13 2.12
CA ILE A 9 -6.37 -11.98 1.27
C ILE A 9 -5.18 -11.19 0.71
N LEU A 10 -5.42 -9.97 0.23
CA LEU A 10 -4.36 -9.10 -0.30
C LEU A 10 -3.34 -8.76 0.79
N GLY A 11 -3.81 -8.45 2.00
CA GLY A 11 -2.96 -8.19 3.16
C GLY A 11 -2.08 -9.40 3.50
N MET A 12 -2.62 -10.62 3.42
CA MET A 12 -1.85 -11.84 3.65
C MET A 12 -0.80 -12.10 2.57
N VAL A 13 -1.14 -11.89 1.30
CA VAL A 13 -0.18 -12.05 0.18
C VAL A 13 0.95 -11.01 0.28
N LEU A 14 0.62 -9.76 0.60
CA LEU A 14 1.60 -8.70 0.78
C LEU A 14 2.49 -8.94 2.01
N ALA A 15 1.93 -9.45 3.11
CA ALA A 15 2.71 -9.84 4.29
C ALA A 15 3.70 -10.97 3.97
N PHE A 16 3.28 -11.97 3.20
CA PHE A 16 4.14 -13.06 2.76
C PHE A 16 5.25 -12.57 1.81
N LEU A 17 4.89 -11.78 0.79
CA LEU A 17 5.83 -11.23 -0.21
C LEU A 17 6.81 -10.22 0.38
N GLY A 18 6.41 -9.47 1.39
CA GLY A 18 7.27 -8.50 2.06
C GLY A 18 8.18 -9.10 3.12
N GLY A 19 8.21 -10.43 3.29
CA GLY A 19 9.17 -11.10 4.19
C GLY A 19 8.75 -11.16 5.66
N ALA A 20 7.49 -10.85 6.00
CA ALA A 20 7.01 -10.90 7.38
C ALA A 20 6.91 -12.34 7.95
N TRP A 21 6.87 -13.36 7.08
CA TRP A 21 6.75 -14.78 7.48
C TRP A 21 8.00 -15.60 7.17
N VAL A 22 8.71 -15.29 6.08
CA VAL A 22 9.97 -15.93 5.70
C VAL A 22 10.95 -14.83 5.30
N PRO A 23 12.16 -14.80 5.88
CA PRO A 23 13.16 -13.80 5.53
C PRO A 23 13.41 -13.76 4.03
N LEU A 24 13.40 -12.56 3.46
CA LEU A 24 13.62 -12.36 2.03
C LEU A 24 14.98 -12.86 1.54
N SER A 25 15.96 -12.93 2.45
CA SER A 25 17.29 -13.50 2.21
C SER A 25 17.27 -14.98 1.85
N LEU A 26 16.18 -15.70 2.15
CA LEU A 26 15.99 -17.11 1.83
C LEU A 26 15.16 -17.33 0.57
N MET A 27 14.63 -16.25 -0.04
CA MET A 27 13.77 -16.30 -1.21
C MET A 27 14.58 -16.19 -2.51
N PRO A 28 14.08 -16.75 -3.64
CA PRO A 28 14.67 -16.52 -4.95
C PRO A 28 14.75 -15.03 -5.29
N GLU A 29 15.81 -14.61 -6.00
CA GLU A 29 16.09 -13.19 -6.31
C GLU A 29 14.94 -12.47 -7.04
N VAL A 30 14.19 -13.20 -7.87
CA VAL A 30 12.99 -12.68 -8.53
C VAL A 30 11.92 -12.26 -7.53
N VAL A 31 11.73 -13.00 -6.44
CA VAL A 31 10.75 -12.67 -5.39
C VAL A 31 11.21 -11.46 -4.59
N ALA A 32 12.51 -11.40 -4.25
CA ALA A 32 13.08 -10.24 -3.57
C ALA A 32 12.95 -8.95 -4.41
N THR A 33 13.09 -9.07 -5.73
CA THR A 33 12.86 -7.95 -6.66
C THR A 33 11.40 -7.51 -6.67
N LEU A 34 10.47 -8.46 -6.76
CA LEU A 34 9.02 -8.16 -6.75
C LEU A 34 8.55 -7.57 -5.41
N ALA A 35 9.13 -8.01 -4.30
CA ALA A 35 8.80 -7.52 -2.97
C ALA A 35 9.04 -6.00 -2.82
N ARG A 36 10.05 -5.44 -3.50
CA ARG A 36 10.36 -3.99 -3.47
C ARG A 36 9.22 -3.12 -4.02
N PHE A 37 8.30 -3.69 -4.80
CA PHE A 37 7.10 -3.00 -5.26
C PHE A 37 5.95 -3.00 -4.23
N THR A 38 6.21 -3.51 -3.02
CA THR A 38 5.23 -3.56 -1.94
C THR A 38 5.67 -2.68 -0.77
N PRO A 39 4.73 -2.04 -0.04
CA PRO A 39 5.09 -1.29 1.16
C PRO A 39 5.62 -2.17 2.30
N VAL A 40 5.32 -3.47 2.28
CA VAL A 40 5.72 -4.40 3.35
C VAL A 40 7.24 -4.62 3.33
N TYR A 41 7.87 -4.72 2.15
CA TYR A 41 9.33 -4.83 2.04
C TYR A 41 10.07 -3.68 2.74
N TRP A 42 9.65 -2.45 2.47
CA TRP A 42 10.29 -1.26 3.05
C TRP A 42 10.03 -1.16 4.55
N TYR A 43 8.83 -1.57 5.00
CA TYR A 43 8.53 -1.66 6.42
C TYR A 43 9.42 -2.68 7.15
N THR A 44 9.59 -3.88 6.59
CA THR A 44 10.44 -4.91 7.20
C THR A 44 11.92 -4.54 7.16
N ASP A 45 12.41 -3.94 6.07
CA ASP A 45 13.81 -3.50 5.95
C ASP A 45 14.13 -2.40 6.98
N ALA A 46 13.20 -1.45 7.20
CA ALA A 46 13.36 -0.43 8.24
C ALA A 46 13.48 -1.05 9.64
N LEU A 47 12.66 -2.06 9.94
CA LEU A 47 12.70 -2.77 11.23
C LEU A 47 14.01 -3.54 11.40
N ASP A 48 14.43 -4.28 10.38
CA ASP A 48 15.68 -5.05 10.41
C ASP A 48 16.88 -4.11 10.60
N ARG A 49 16.94 -3.01 9.84
CA ARG A 49 17.99 -1.98 10.00
C ARG A 49 18.02 -1.39 11.40
N CYS A 50 16.86 -1.16 12.02
CA CYS A 50 16.78 -0.68 13.40
C CYS A 50 17.22 -1.76 14.40
N ALA A 51 16.81 -3.01 14.20
CA ALA A 51 17.10 -4.13 15.10
C ALA A 51 18.60 -4.45 15.14
N TYR A 52 19.30 -4.29 14.02
CA TYR A 52 20.74 -4.53 13.89
C TYR A 52 21.59 -3.26 13.98
N LEU A 53 20.99 -2.12 14.34
CA LEU A 53 21.72 -0.85 14.45
C LEU A 53 22.62 -0.86 15.70
N THR A 54 23.93 -0.97 15.49
CA THR A 54 24.91 -0.93 16.59
C THR A 54 25.37 0.48 16.92
N ASP A 55 25.45 1.38 15.92
CA ASP A 55 25.79 2.79 16.09
C ASP A 55 24.88 3.68 15.20
N PRO A 56 24.20 4.68 15.77
CA PRO A 56 23.28 5.55 15.03
C PRO A 56 24.03 6.65 14.27
N THR A 57 24.70 6.26 13.17
CA THR A 57 25.31 7.23 12.25
C THR A 57 24.24 7.92 11.40
N ALA A 58 24.53 9.13 10.92
CA ALA A 58 23.61 9.88 10.06
C ALA A 58 23.23 9.11 8.78
N GLU A 59 24.16 8.33 8.23
CA GLU A 59 23.92 7.47 7.07
C GLU A 59 22.96 6.32 7.38
N ALA A 60 23.16 5.63 8.51
CA ALA A 60 22.29 4.54 8.93
C ALA A 60 20.86 5.02 9.25
N LEU A 61 20.75 6.16 9.93
CA LEU A 61 19.47 6.85 10.16
C LEU A 61 18.82 7.29 8.83
N GLY A 62 19.62 7.79 7.88
CA GLY A 62 19.15 8.19 6.56
C GLY A 62 18.52 7.03 5.79
N ALA A 63 19.12 5.83 5.85
CA ALA A 63 18.56 4.64 5.22
C ALA A 63 17.21 4.25 5.83
N VAL A 64 17.10 4.20 7.16
CA VAL A 64 15.82 3.91 7.86
C VAL A 64 14.74 4.94 7.51
N LEU A 65 15.09 6.23 7.52
CA LEU A 65 14.16 7.29 7.16
C LEU A 65 13.73 7.20 5.68
N GLY A 66 14.62 6.74 4.80
CA GLY A 66 14.29 6.46 3.40
C GLY A 66 13.20 5.39 3.27
N ASP A 67 13.35 4.28 3.99
CA ASP A 67 12.37 3.19 4.00
C ASP A 67 11.01 3.65 4.54
N ILE A 68 11.01 4.41 5.65
CA ILE A 68 9.79 5.02 6.21
C ILE A 68 9.14 5.97 5.19
N GLY A 69 9.94 6.77 4.49
CA GLY A 69 9.47 7.67 3.45
C GLY A 69 8.78 6.94 2.30
N LEU A 70 9.30 5.78 1.89
CA LEU A 70 8.68 4.94 0.86
C LEU A 70 7.36 4.35 1.34
N VAL A 71 7.27 3.87 2.58
CA VAL A 71 6.01 3.40 3.17
C VAL A 71 4.97 4.54 3.18
N ALA A 72 5.37 5.75 3.58
CA ALA A 72 4.50 6.92 3.56
C ALA A 72 4.02 7.28 2.14
N LEU A 73 4.89 7.15 1.14
CA LEU A 73 4.53 7.39 -0.26
C LEU A 73 3.48 6.39 -0.76
N PHE A 74 3.63 5.09 -0.45
CA PHE A 74 2.60 4.09 -0.77
C PHE A 74 1.25 4.44 -0.13
N ALA A 75 1.25 4.84 1.14
CA ALA A 75 0.03 5.26 1.84
C ALA A 75 -0.61 6.48 1.15
N ALA A 76 0.20 7.47 0.74
CA ALA A 76 -0.28 8.64 0.01
C ALA A 76 -0.92 8.27 -1.34
N VAL A 77 -0.29 7.36 -2.11
CA VAL A 77 -0.84 6.89 -3.39
C VAL A 77 -2.18 6.20 -3.20
N VAL A 78 -2.30 5.30 -2.22
CA VAL A 78 -3.57 4.61 -1.91
C VAL A 78 -4.64 5.62 -1.49
N PHE A 79 -4.28 6.59 -0.66
CA PHE A 79 -5.19 7.64 -0.21
C PHE A 79 -5.71 8.49 -1.38
N VAL A 80 -4.82 8.95 -2.26
CA VAL A 80 -5.19 9.71 -3.46
C VAL A 80 -6.09 8.89 -4.39
N ALA A 81 -5.77 7.62 -4.61
CA ALA A 81 -6.59 6.72 -5.42
C ALA A 81 -8.00 6.55 -4.83
N ALA A 82 -8.10 6.38 -3.50
CA ALA A 82 -9.39 6.29 -2.81
C ALA A 82 -10.22 7.58 -2.95
N LEU A 83 -9.59 8.75 -2.82
CA LEU A 83 -10.25 10.03 -3.03
C LEU A 83 -10.74 10.20 -4.47
N ALA A 84 -9.92 9.84 -5.46
CA ALA A 84 -10.28 9.90 -6.87
C ALA A 84 -11.46 8.97 -7.20
N ALA A 85 -11.42 7.73 -6.72
CA ALA A 85 -12.52 6.79 -6.88
C ALA A 85 -13.81 7.30 -6.20
N GLY A 86 -13.70 7.89 -5.01
CA GLY A 86 -14.81 8.53 -4.31
C GLY A 86 -15.43 9.68 -5.12
N ARG A 87 -14.59 10.54 -5.72
CA ARG A 87 -15.03 11.65 -6.59
C ARG A 87 -15.79 11.17 -7.82
N LEU A 88 -15.26 10.18 -8.54
CA LEU A 88 -15.91 9.60 -9.72
C LEU A 88 -17.27 8.98 -9.37
N ARG A 89 -17.37 8.33 -8.20
CA ARG A 89 -18.63 7.75 -7.72
C ARG A 89 -19.69 8.81 -7.39
N VAL A 90 -19.30 9.92 -6.76
CA VAL A 90 -20.20 11.05 -6.47
C VAL A 90 -20.69 11.70 -7.76
N GLN A 91 -19.81 11.91 -8.73
CA GLN A 91 -20.20 12.48 -10.03
C GLN A 91 -21.16 11.56 -10.80
N SER A 92 -20.93 10.26 -10.79
CA SER A 92 -21.81 9.27 -11.43
C SER A 92 -23.20 9.24 -10.79
N ALA A 93 -23.27 9.37 -9.45
CA ALA A 93 -24.53 9.44 -8.73
C ALA A 93 -25.31 10.73 -9.03
N ALA A 94 -24.63 11.87 -9.12
CA ALA A 94 -25.24 13.15 -9.50
C ALA A 94 -25.74 13.14 -10.96
N ALA A 95 -24.97 12.56 -11.89
CA ALA A 95 -25.37 12.41 -13.28
C ALA A 95 -26.60 11.49 -13.45
N GLY A 96 -26.64 10.37 -12.71
CA GLY A 96 -27.80 9.47 -12.71
C GLY A 96 -29.05 10.10 -12.08
N GLY A 97 -28.90 10.88 -11.01
CA GLY A 97 -30.00 11.63 -10.39
C GLY A 97 -30.59 12.70 -11.30
N ASN A 98 -29.73 13.44 -12.02
CA ASN A 98 -30.17 14.45 -12.98
C ASN A 98 -30.86 13.82 -14.21
N ALA A 99 -30.39 12.65 -14.66
CA ALA A 99 -31.03 11.91 -15.75
C ALA A 99 -32.40 11.34 -15.35
N ALA A 100 -32.57 10.87 -14.11
CA ALA A 100 -33.85 10.38 -13.60
C ALA A 100 -34.89 11.50 -13.40
N ALA A 101 -34.45 12.70 -13.02
CA ALA A 101 -35.32 13.88 -12.87
C ALA A 101 -35.79 14.48 -14.20
N ALA A 102 -35.13 14.15 -15.32
CA ALA A 102 -35.49 14.62 -16.66
C ALA A 102 -36.57 13.76 -17.35
N LEU A 103 -36.97 12.63 -16.75
CA LEU A 103 -38.06 11.81 -17.26
C LEU A 103 -39.41 12.45 -16.88
N PRO A 104 -40.32 12.72 -17.84
CA PRO A 104 -41.61 13.31 -17.55
C PRO A 104 -42.45 12.35 -16.70
N THR A 105 -42.90 12.82 -15.53
CA THR A 105 -43.86 12.11 -14.69
C THR A 105 -45.24 12.20 -15.35
N THR A 106 -45.56 11.21 -16.18
CA THR A 106 -46.91 10.97 -16.70
C THR A 106 -47.82 10.34 -15.65
#